data_AF-A0A8D8K0Z3-F1
#
_entry.id   AF-A0A8D8K0Z3-F1
#
_cell.length_a   1.000
_cell.length_b   1.000
_cell.length_c   1.000
_cell.angle_alpha   90.00
_cell.angle_beta   90.00
_cell.angle_gamma   90.00
#
_symmetry.space_group_name_H-M   'P 1'
#
loop_
_entity.id
_entity.type
_entity.pdbx_description
1 polymer ?
#
loop_
_entity_poly.entity_id
_entity_poly.type
_entity_poly.pdbx_seq_one_letter_code
_entity_poly.pdbx_strand_id
1 'polypeptide(L)'
;MSELCPSQKQNFTSYVKEDFDEQHSSSQYEMKFVPGEIEVARVNNVNFFTTQCTKENKNMDEKQGALVITNFRICFLCKEFEQEETTANQKNMFLGKYDVSLSNVDKIVQLTDKKQRAVNPQIKNSSKIETIKIVCKVRKRKSKNLVIRFGFGDSIR
;
A
#
# COMPACT_ATOMS: atom_id res chain seq x y z
N MET A 1 -4.43 57.50 30.60
CA MET A 1 -3.70 56.22 30.58
C MET A 1 -4.17 55.45 29.35
N SER A 2 -3.30 55.29 28.36
CA SER A 2 -3.59 54.53 27.13
C SER A 2 -2.36 53.70 26.82
N GLU A 3 -2.42 52.41 27.15
CA GLU A 3 -1.36 51.44 26.88
C GLU A 3 -1.35 51.12 25.38
N LEU A 4 -0.22 51.39 24.73
CA LEU A 4 0.08 50.98 23.37
C LEU A 4 0.71 49.59 23.42
N CYS A 5 0.01 48.56 22.95
CA CYS A 5 0.64 47.27 22.63
C CYS A 5 1.45 47.41 21.33
N PRO A 6 2.78 47.23 21.33
CA PRO A 6 3.55 47.19 20.09
C PRO A 6 3.33 45.83 19.41
N SER A 7 2.78 45.85 18.19
CA SER A 7 2.69 44.69 17.31
C SER A 7 4.09 44.28 16.85
N GLN A 8 4.58 43.13 17.32
CA GLN A 8 5.80 42.51 16.83
C GLN A 8 5.62 42.09 15.37
N LYS A 9 6.21 42.85 14.45
CA LYS A 9 6.39 42.43 13.05
C LYS A 9 7.43 41.31 13.03
N GLN A 10 7.00 40.07 12.81
CA GLN A 10 7.91 38.97 12.54
C GLN A 10 8.46 39.12 11.12
N ASN A 11 9.69 39.66 11.01
CA ASN A 11 10.45 39.69 9.77
C ASN A 11 11.27 38.40 9.64
N PHE A 12 10.61 37.29 9.30
CA PHE A 12 11.33 36.10 8.86
C PHE A 12 11.39 36.10 7.33
N THR A 13 12.56 36.37 6.78
CA THR A 13 12.84 36.22 5.34
C THR A 13 13.60 34.91 5.16
N SER A 14 12.94 33.90 4.58
CA SER A 14 13.59 32.65 4.19
C SER A 14 14.48 32.89 2.96
N TYR A 15 15.75 32.47 3.04
CA TYR A 15 16.72 32.50 1.93
C TYR A 15 16.93 31.12 1.29
N VAL A 16 16.04 30.17 1.56
CA VAL A 16 16.08 28.87 0.89
C VAL A 16 15.48 29.06 -0.50
N LYS A 17 16.32 28.96 -1.53
CA LYS A 17 15.85 28.79 -2.90
C LYS A 17 15.22 27.42 -2.98
N GLU A 18 13.91 27.38 -3.13
CA GLU A 18 13.19 26.14 -3.42
C GLU A 18 13.48 25.77 -4.88
N ASP A 19 14.59 25.06 -5.11
CA ASP A 19 14.78 24.32 -6.34
C ASP A 19 13.82 23.11 -6.31
N PHE A 20 12.54 23.36 -6.61
CA PHE A 20 11.54 22.32 -6.85
C PHE A 20 11.73 21.78 -8.26
N ASP A 21 12.77 20.98 -8.46
CA ASP A 21 12.78 19.98 -9.51
C ASP A 21 12.93 18.59 -8.89
N GLU A 22 12.11 17.66 -9.40
CA GLU A 22 12.02 16.23 -9.09
C GLU A 22 11.21 15.81 -7.84
N GLN A 23 9.88 15.71 -7.97
CA GLN A 23 9.10 14.51 -7.51
C GLN A 23 7.58 14.60 -7.80
N HIS A 24 7.17 14.96 -9.01
CA HIS A 24 5.76 14.84 -9.40
C HIS A 24 5.39 13.41 -9.83
N SER A 25 5.44 12.45 -8.89
CA SER A 25 4.70 11.18 -9.01
C SER A 25 4.48 10.44 -7.68
N SER A 26 4.93 10.97 -6.53
CA SER A 26 4.76 10.36 -5.21
C SER A 26 3.45 10.76 -4.51
N SER A 27 2.80 11.84 -4.96
CA SER A 27 1.68 12.47 -4.24
C SER A 27 0.33 11.76 -4.38
N GLN A 28 0.17 10.76 -5.25
CA GLN A 28 -1.15 10.15 -5.45
C GLN A 28 -1.52 9.08 -4.42
N TYR A 29 -0.57 8.60 -3.60
CA TYR A 29 -0.78 7.52 -2.64
C TYR A 29 0.07 7.71 -1.38
N GLU A 30 -0.32 8.66 -0.53
CA GLU A 30 0.34 8.93 0.74
C GLU A 30 -0.07 7.91 1.81
N MET A 31 0.89 7.44 2.61
CA MET A 31 0.67 6.47 3.69
C MET A 31 0.95 7.11 5.04
N LYS A 32 0.10 6.81 6.02
CA LYS A 32 0.36 7.10 7.44
C LYS A 32 1.15 5.96 8.08
N PHE A 33 2.35 6.26 8.55
CA PHE A 33 3.21 5.32 9.27
C PHE A 33 2.93 5.32 10.77
N VAL A 34 3.01 4.14 11.39
CA VAL A 34 3.04 4.01 12.85
C VAL A 34 4.44 4.40 13.37
N PRO A 35 4.60 4.92 14.61
CA PRO A 35 5.94 5.20 15.15
C PRO A 35 6.87 3.98 15.06
N GLY A 36 8.03 4.15 14.43
CA GLY A 36 9.01 3.08 14.19
C GLY A 36 8.74 2.21 12.96
N GLU A 37 7.65 2.47 12.22
CA GLU A 37 7.40 1.86 10.92
C GLU A 37 8.26 2.53 9.84
N ILE A 38 8.91 1.71 9.00
CA ILE A 38 9.74 2.18 7.89
C ILE A 38 9.29 1.54 6.58
N GLU A 39 9.25 2.34 5.52
CA GLU A 39 9.05 1.83 4.16
C GLU A 39 10.31 1.07 3.71
N VAL A 40 10.12 -0.17 3.28
CA VAL A 40 11.19 -1.06 2.78
C VAL A 40 11.18 -1.10 1.25
N ALA A 41 9.99 -1.12 0.65
CA ALA A 41 9.82 -1.13 -0.80
C ALA A 41 8.46 -0.57 -1.21
N ARG A 42 8.40 0.02 -2.40
CA ARG A 42 7.17 0.51 -3.02
C ARG A 42 7.16 0.23 -4.50
N VAL A 43 5.96 -0.05 -5.00
CA VAL A 43 5.69 -0.17 -6.43
C VAL A 43 4.33 0.45 -6.72
N ASN A 44 4.31 1.37 -7.68
CA ASN A 44 3.09 2.03 -8.14
C ASN A 44 2.48 1.28 -9.32
N ASN A 45 1.24 1.63 -9.70
CA ASN A 45 0.53 1.08 -10.86
C ASN A 45 0.35 -0.45 -10.78
N VAL A 46 0.03 -0.94 -9.58
CA VAL A 46 -0.27 -2.34 -9.32
C VAL A 46 -1.77 -2.57 -9.35
N ASN A 47 -2.20 -3.66 -9.99
CA ASN A 47 -3.58 -4.10 -9.97
C ASN A 47 -3.80 -5.09 -8.82
N PHE A 48 -4.65 -4.73 -7.88
CA PHE A 48 -5.06 -5.56 -6.75
C PHE A 48 -6.37 -6.27 -7.06
N PHE A 49 -6.42 -7.55 -6.74
CA PHE A 49 -7.58 -8.40 -6.98
C PHE A 49 -8.05 -9.08 -5.70
N THR A 50 -9.29 -8.85 -5.30
CA THR A 50 -9.87 -9.52 -4.12
C THR A 50 -10.42 -10.91 -4.49
N THR A 51 -10.16 -11.91 -3.65
CA THR A 51 -10.65 -13.29 -3.89
C THR A 51 -11.99 -13.60 -3.23
N GLN A 52 -12.82 -12.59 -2.91
CA GLN A 52 -14.15 -12.85 -2.36
C GLN A 52 -15.14 -13.43 -3.40
N CYS A 53 -14.71 -13.59 -4.65
CA CYS A 53 -15.54 -14.12 -5.72
C CYS A 53 -15.48 -15.65 -5.74
N THR A 54 -16.47 -16.25 -5.08
CA THR A 54 -16.84 -17.66 -5.25
C THR A 54 -17.17 -17.94 -6.73
N LYS A 55 -16.91 -19.17 -7.18
CA LYS A 55 -16.81 -19.68 -8.57
C LYS A 55 -17.90 -19.32 -9.60
N GLU A 56 -18.92 -18.53 -9.28
CA GLU A 56 -20.07 -18.26 -10.16
C GLU A 56 -20.30 -16.80 -10.54
N ASN A 57 -19.52 -15.83 -10.02
CA ASN A 57 -19.74 -14.42 -10.37
C ASN A 57 -18.55 -13.79 -11.10
N LYS A 58 -18.86 -13.27 -12.30
CA LYS A 58 -17.99 -12.55 -13.26
C LYS A 58 -17.41 -11.22 -12.76
N ASN A 59 -17.57 -10.88 -11.48
CA ASN A 59 -17.21 -9.56 -10.96
C ASN A 59 -15.97 -9.71 -10.08
N MET A 60 -14.80 -9.80 -10.69
CA MET A 60 -13.54 -9.69 -9.95
C MET A 60 -13.31 -8.19 -9.71
N ASP A 61 -13.38 -7.75 -8.46
CA ASP A 61 -13.06 -6.37 -8.13
C ASP A 61 -11.55 -6.15 -8.32
N GLU A 62 -11.20 -5.49 -9.43
CA GLU A 62 -9.87 -5.01 -9.76
C GLU A 62 -9.74 -3.55 -9.31
N LYS A 63 -8.68 -3.26 -8.56
CA LYS A 63 -8.35 -1.89 -8.13
C LYS A 63 -6.92 -1.58 -8.52
N GLN A 64 -6.68 -0.42 -9.13
CA GLN A 64 -5.34 0.05 -9.42
C GLN A 64 -4.83 0.95 -8.30
N GLY A 65 -3.56 0.80 -7.93
CA GLY A 65 -3.00 1.52 -6.80
C GLY A 65 -1.50 1.32 -6.62
N ALA A 66 -1.01 1.61 -5.42
CA ALA A 66 0.37 1.39 -5.02
C ALA A 66 0.44 0.27 -3.97
N LEU A 67 1.39 -0.66 -4.15
CA LEU A 67 1.76 -1.65 -3.15
C LEU A 67 2.99 -1.16 -2.40
N VAL A 68 2.88 -1.09 -1.08
CA VAL A 68 3.93 -0.61 -0.19
C VAL A 68 4.22 -1.69 0.84
N ILE A 69 5.49 -1.99 1.04
CA ILE A 69 5.98 -2.96 2.01
C ILE A 69 6.75 -2.19 3.06
N THR A 70 6.37 -2.36 4.31
CA THR A 70 7.07 -1.80 5.47
C THR A 70 7.74 -2.92 6.25
N ASN A 71 8.50 -2.58 7.29
CA ASN A 71 9.00 -3.55 8.27
C ASN A 71 7.89 -4.21 9.12
N PHE A 72 6.65 -3.72 9.03
CA PHE A 72 5.53 -4.16 9.87
C PHE A 72 4.41 -4.85 9.06
N ARG A 73 4.09 -4.34 7.88
CA ARG A 73 2.93 -4.76 7.07
C ARG A 73 3.16 -4.58 5.58
N ILE A 74 2.26 -5.17 4.81
CA ILE A 74 2.07 -4.96 3.39
C ILE A 74 0.78 -4.16 3.24
N CYS A 75 0.82 -3.07 2.50
CA CYS A 75 -0.30 -2.16 2.31
C CYS A 75 -0.60 -1.97 0.84
N PHE A 76 -1.88 -1.84 0.52
CA PHE A 76 -2.32 -1.45 -0.81
C PHE A 76 -3.12 -0.15 -0.75
N LEU A 77 -2.60 0.86 -1.43
CA LEU A 77 -3.16 2.22 -1.47
C LEU A 77 -3.89 2.42 -2.79
N CYS A 78 -5.16 2.80 -2.75
CA CYS A 78 -5.97 3.11 -3.93
C CYS A 78 -6.80 4.39 -3.71
N LYS A 79 -7.18 5.09 -4.78
CA LYS A 79 -7.86 6.40 -4.68
C LYS A 79 -9.23 6.34 -3.99
N GLU A 80 -9.89 5.19 -4.02
CA GLU A 80 -11.17 4.96 -3.34
C GLU A 80 -11.08 5.03 -1.81
N PHE A 81 -9.88 5.01 -1.24
CA PHE A 81 -9.68 4.96 0.21
C PHE A 81 -9.99 6.28 0.92
N GLU A 82 -9.80 7.42 0.24
CA GLU A 82 -10.01 8.75 0.84
C GLU A 82 -11.49 9.02 1.18
N GLN A 83 -12.43 8.41 0.45
CA GLN A 83 -13.86 8.58 0.69
C GLN A 83 -14.41 7.69 1.81
N GLU A 84 -13.85 6.49 2.02
CA GLU A 84 -14.31 5.58 3.08
C GLU A 84 -13.82 6.00 4.48
N GLU A 85 -12.58 6.50 4.61
CA GLU A 85 -12.04 6.96 5.91
C GLU A 85 -12.84 8.11 6.54
N THR A 86 -13.54 8.93 5.73
CA THR A 86 -14.41 10.00 6.23
C THR A 86 -15.70 9.52 6.91
N THR A 87 -16.10 8.25 6.73
CA THR A 87 -17.37 7.72 7.27
C THR A 87 -17.21 6.80 8.48
N ALA A 88 -16.01 6.29 8.75
CA ALA A 88 -15.74 5.39 9.87
C ALA A 88 -15.24 6.16 11.11
N ASN A 89 -16.13 6.45 12.05
CA ASN A 89 -15.86 7.13 13.35
C ASN A 89 -14.97 6.33 14.34
N GLN A 90 -14.12 5.41 13.87
CA GLN A 90 -13.21 4.61 14.70
C GLN A 90 -11.76 4.90 14.29
N LYS A 91 -11.11 5.85 14.99
CA LYS A 91 -9.74 6.34 14.71
C LYS A 91 -8.61 5.36 15.05
N ASN A 92 -8.89 4.14 15.52
CA ASN A 92 -7.88 3.19 16.02
C ASN A 92 -7.72 1.97 15.11
N MET A 93 -7.65 2.16 13.79
CA MET A 93 -7.39 1.06 12.88
C MET A 93 -5.89 1.02 12.53
N PHE A 94 -5.14 0.15 13.20
CA PHE A 94 -3.71 -0.06 12.94
C PHE A 94 -3.40 -0.67 11.57
N LEU A 95 -4.41 -1.23 10.90
CA LEU A 95 -4.32 -1.82 9.56
C LEU A 95 -5.48 -1.31 8.72
N GLY A 96 -5.19 -0.78 7.53
CA GLY A 96 -6.20 -0.45 6.53
C GLY A 96 -6.98 -1.66 6.03
N LYS A 97 -8.09 -1.40 5.32
CA LYS A 97 -8.96 -2.41 4.67
C LYS A 97 -8.20 -3.46 3.85
N TYR A 98 -7.11 -3.07 3.19
CA TYR A 98 -6.30 -3.95 2.34
C TYR A 98 -4.93 -4.28 2.92
N ASP A 99 -4.68 -3.89 4.17
CA ASP A 99 -3.39 -4.09 4.81
C ASP A 99 -3.29 -5.46 5.45
N VAL A 100 -2.10 -6.03 5.38
CA VAL A 100 -1.77 -7.33 5.97
C VAL A 100 -0.48 -7.20 6.77
N SER A 101 -0.56 -7.45 8.07
CA SER A 101 0.65 -7.59 8.89
C SER A 101 1.52 -8.72 8.39
N LEU A 102 2.84 -8.51 8.35
CA LEU A 102 3.81 -9.51 7.91
C LEU A 102 3.72 -10.82 8.70
N SER A 103 3.32 -10.78 9.98
CA SER A 103 3.14 -11.99 10.81
C SER A 103 2.02 -12.92 10.31
N ASN A 104 1.08 -12.38 9.54
CA ASN A 104 -0.04 -13.13 8.99
C ASN A 104 0.27 -13.71 7.60
N VAL A 105 1.39 -13.34 6.98
CA VAL A 105 1.79 -13.92 5.69
C VAL A 105 2.24 -15.37 5.91
N ASP A 106 1.56 -16.31 5.23
CA ASP A 106 1.92 -17.73 5.23
C ASP A 106 2.89 -18.06 4.11
N LYS A 107 2.50 -17.69 2.87
CA LYS A 107 3.24 -18.04 1.65
C LYS A 107 3.14 -16.93 0.64
N ILE A 108 4.23 -16.71 -0.09
CA ILE A 108 4.28 -15.81 -1.24
C ILE A 108 4.55 -16.67 -2.48
N VAL A 109 3.73 -16.50 -3.50
CA VAL A 109 3.79 -17.27 -4.74
C VAL A 109 3.89 -16.29 -5.91
N GLN A 110 4.87 -16.50 -6.78
CA GLN A 110 4.98 -15.83 -8.07
C GLN A 110 4.26 -16.66 -9.13
N LEU A 111 3.54 -15.98 -10.01
CA LEU A 111 3.01 -16.53 -11.25
C LEU A 111 3.82 -15.94 -12.41
N THR A 112 4.46 -16.82 -13.17
CA THR A 112 5.28 -16.49 -14.33
C THR A 112 4.93 -17.47 -15.45
N ASP A 113 4.58 -16.99 -16.64
CA ASP A 113 4.28 -17.83 -17.81
C ASP A 113 3.26 -18.94 -17.47
N LYS A 114 2.20 -18.59 -16.73
CA LYS A 114 1.15 -19.50 -16.22
C LYS A 114 1.63 -20.57 -15.22
N LYS A 115 2.89 -20.55 -14.78
CA LYS A 115 3.43 -21.45 -13.75
C LYS A 115 3.49 -20.76 -12.40
N GLN A 116 3.00 -21.43 -11.36
CA GLN A 116 3.10 -20.97 -9.98
C GLN A 116 4.39 -21.49 -9.35
N ARG A 117 5.17 -20.58 -8.74
CA ARG A 117 6.39 -20.91 -7.99
C ARG A 117 6.38 -20.19 -6.65
N ALA A 118 6.71 -20.91 -5.58
CA ALA A 118 6.87 -20.28 -4.28
C ALA A 118 8.11 -19.37 -4.30
N VAL A 119 7.98 -18.17 -3.73
CA VAL A 119 9.11 -17.28 -3.52
C VAL A 119 9.99 -17.86 -2.43
N ASN A 120 11.28 -18.01 -2.70
CA ASN A 120 12.26 -18.49 -1.73
C ASN A 120 13.40 -17.48 -1.62
N PRO A 121 13.74 -16.98 -0.42
CA PRO A 121 14.89 -16.08 -0.22
C PRO A 121 16.24 -16.71 -0.58
N GLN A 122 16.38 -18.03 -0.48
CA GLN A 122 17.64 -18.75 -0.70
C GLN A 122 17.89 -19.09 -2.17
N ILE A 123 16.86 -18.97 -3.02
CA ILE A 123 16.93 -19.35 -4.44
C ILE A 123 16.65 -18.09 -5.27
N LYS A 124 17.37 -17.94 -6.38
CA LYS A 124 17.10 -16.85 -7.32
C LYS A 124 15.66 -16.97 -7.86
N ASN A 125 14.82 -16.01 -7.50
CA ASN A 125 13.45 -15.90 -8.00
C ASN A 125 13.44 -15.40 -9.46
N SER A 126 12.34 -15.62 -10.16
CA SER A 126 12.19 -15.16 -11.55
C SER A 126 12.19 -13.63 -11.59
N SER A 127 12.91 -13.04 -12.55
CA SER A 127 12.80 -11.60 -12.84
C SER A 127 11.54 -11.27 -13.65
N LYS A 128 10.97 -12.24 -14.37
CA LYS A 128 9.70 -12.10 -15.07
C LYS A 128 8.56 -12.47 -14.12
N ILE A 129 7.83 -11.48 -13.62
CA ILE A 129 6.74 -11.67 -12.66
C ILE A 129 5.49 -11.02 -13.25
N GLU A 130 4.49 -11.83 -13.60
CA GLU A 130 3.18 -11.33 -14.05
C GLU A 130 2.31 -11.01 -12.84
N THR A 131 2.34 -11.86 -11.82
CA THR A 131 1.50 -11.71 -10.64
C THR A 131 2.17 -12.24 -9.39
N ILE A 132 2.01 -11.52 -8.27
CA ILE A 132 2.35 -12.01 -6.92
C ILE A 132 1.06 -12.36 -6.19
N LYS A 133 1.04 -13.55 -5.62
CA LYS A 133 -0.04 -14.06 -4.77
C LYS A 133 0.46 -14.20 -3.34
N ILE A 134 -0.14 -13.44 -2.43
CA ILE A 134 0.13 -13.53 -1.00
C ILE A 134 -0.98 -14.35 -0.34
N VAL A 135 -0.59 -15.40 0.36
CA VAL A 135 -1.48 -16.30 1.11
C VAL A 135 -1.30 -15.98 2.58
N CYS A 136 -2.39 -15.62 3.26
CA CYS A 136 -2.36 -15.24 4.67
C CYS A 136 -3.02 -16.27 5.58
N LYS A 137 -2.51 -16.42 6.81
CA LYS A 137 -3.11 -17.18 7.90
C LYS A 137 -4.29 -16.41 8.48
N VAL A 138 -5.46 -17.02 8.58
CA VAL A 138 -6.62 -16.45 9.29
C VAL A 138 -6.84 -17.20 10.59
N ARG A 139 -6.78 -16.49 11.73
CA ARG A 139 -6.89 -17.07 13.09
C ARG A 139 -8.31 -17.50 13.52
N LYS A 140 -9.32 -17.46 12.64
CA LYS A 140 -10.70 -17.86 12.98
C LYS A 140 -10.96 -19.33 12.61
N ARG A 141 -11.72 -20.03 13.46
CA ARG A 141 -12.04 -21.49 13.49
C ARG A 141 -12.56 -22.15 12.19
N LYS A 142 -12.64 -21.41 11.08
CA LYS A 142 -12.86 -21.93 9.73
C LYS A 142 -11.79 -21.30 8.83
N SER A 143 -10.64 -21.97 8.71
CA SER A 143 -9.46 -21.47 7.99
C SER A 143 -9.77 -21.19 6.52
N LYS A 144 -10.05 -19.93 6.20
CA LYS A 144 -10.02 -19.43 4.81
C LYS A 144 -8.72 -18.67 4.66
N ASN A 145 -7.83 -19.14 3.79
CA ASN A 145 -6.65 -18.36 3.44
C ASN A 145 -7.11 -17.11 2.69
N LEU A 146 -6.78 -15.92 3.22
CA LEU A 146 -6.94 -14.70 2.44
C LEU A 146 -5.87 -14.74 1.36
N VAL A 147 -6.32 -14.62 0.11
CA VAL A 147 -5.44 -14.59 -1.04
C VAL A 147 -5.51 -13.18 -1.61
N ILE A 148 -4.38 -12.51 -1.62
CA ILE A 148 -4.22 -11.23 -2.30
C ILE A 148 -3.43 -11.48 -3.57
N ARG A 149 -3.89 -10.95 -4.70
CA ARG A 149 -3.13 -11.00 -5.95
C ARG A 149 -2.83 -9.60 -6.43
N PHE A 150 -1.59 -9.42 -6.86
CA PHE A 150 -1.06 -8.19 -7.43
C PHE A 150 -0.56 -8.46 -8.84
N GLY A 151 -1.12 -7.79 -9.84
CA GLY A 151 -0.62 -7.77 -11.21
C GLY A 151 0.23 -6.53 -11.46
N PHE A 152 1.32 -6.69 -12.22
CA PHE A 152 2.11 -5.57 -12.69
C PHE A 152 1.70 -5.27 -14.13
N GLY A 153 1.30 -4.03 -14.41
CA GLY A 153 0.99 -3.64 -15.78
C GLY A 153 2.22 -3.76 -16.66
N ASP A 154 2.07 -4.38 -17.84
CA ASP A 154 3.07 -4.26 -18.89
C ASP A 154 3.18 -2.77 -19.23
N SER A 155 4.38 -2.20 -19.06
CA SER A 155 4.68 -0.88 -19.60
C SER A 155 4.25 -0.88 -21.06
N ILE A 156 3.35 0.05 -21.39
CA ILE A 156 3.03 0.45 -22.76
C ILE A 156 4.38 0.60 -23.48
N ARG A 157 4.53 -0.15 -24.57
CA ARG A 157 5.64 -0.01 -25.52
C ARG A 157 5.59 1.35 -26.20
#